data_AF-A0A2R6E9T0-F1
#
_entry.id   AF-A0A2R6E9T0-F1
#
_cell.length_a   1.000
_cell.length_b   1.000
_cell.length_c   1.000
_cell.angle_alpha   90.00
_cell.angle_beta   90.00
_cell.angle_gamma   90.00
#
_symmetry.space_group_name_H-M   'P 1'
#
loop_
_entity.id
_entity.type
_entity.pdbx_description
1 polymer ?
#
loop_
_entity_poly.entity_id
_entity_poly.type
_entity_poly.pdbx_seq_one_letter_code
_entity_poly.pdbx_strand_id
1 'polypeptide(L)'
;MEQLETADPDAVLSGRVGWLDADARSGLARDPLSCIATEFPHYVGSVDGPGERERPSDRHPVFHGCFDWHSAVHSHWSLVRGLRVFEDHPVESEVVETLSEQFTSEGVAGEVACFEDDENFEKPYGWAWLLRLAAELHLWDDDRADEWRATLRPLEERIAELFETAFLTQDRPYRVGTHANSAFALCCGLDYARVTGDDALASATAETARRFFADDTDYPLAY
;
A
#
# COMPACT_ATOMS: atom_id res chain seq x y z
N MET A 1 0.08 -20.86 -7.83
CA MET A 1 -0.98 -20.27 -6.98
C MET A 1 -1.94 -21.29 -6.36
N GLU A 2 -2.09 -22.50 -6.91
CA GLU A 2 -2.99 -23.56 -6.38
C GLU A 2 -2.82 -23.87 -4.87
N GLN A 3 -1.60 -23.69 -4.34
CA GLN A 3 -1.32 -23.81 -2.91
C GLN A 3 -2.08 -22.77 -2.06
N LEU A 4 -2.21 -21.52 -2.52
CA LEU A 4 -2.91 -20.47 -1.77
C LEU A 4 -4.42 -20.73 -1.71
N GLU A 5 -4.99 -21.32 -2.77
CA GLU A 5 -6.42 -21.63 -2.86
C GLU A 5 -6.82 -22.82 -1.96
N THR A 6 -5.86 -23.69 -1.64
CA THR A 6 -6.07 -24.91 -0.86
C THR A 6 -5.37 -24.89 0.50
N ALA A 7 -4.83 -23.73 0.89
CA ALA A 7 -4.08 -23.56 2.12
C ALA A 7 -4.95 -23.81 3.36
N ASP A 8 -4.36 -24.44 4.38
CA ASP A 8 -4.99 -24.59 5.69
C ASP A 8 -5.27 -23.20 6.30
N PRO A 9 -6.53 -22.87 6.64
CA PRO A 9 -6.88 -21.58 7.23
C PRO A 9 -6.06 -21.23 8.48
N ASP A 10 -5.73 -22.22 9.32
CA ASP A 10 -4.94 -21.97 10.54
C ASP A 10 -3.49 -21.60 10.19
N ALA A 11 -2.93 -22.18 9.12
CA ALA A 11 -1.62 -21.82 8.62
C ALA A 11 -1.62 -20.39 8.04
N VAL A 12 -2.63 -20.04 7.26
CA VAL A 12 -2.81 -18.68 6.70
C VAL A 12 -2.96 -17.65 7.81
N LEU A 13 -3.81 -17.92 8.81
CA LEU A 13 -4.06 -17.02 9.94
C LEU A 13 -2.91 -16.94 10.94
N SER A 14 -1.95 -17.87 10.89
CA SER A 14 -0.78 -17.85 11.78
C SER A 14 0.17 -16.67 11.55
N GLY A 15 0.05 -16.00 10.39
CA GLY A 15 0.95 -14.93 9.97
C GLY A 15 2.38 -15.39 9.63
N ARG A 16 2.64 -16.70 9.64
CA ARG A 16 3.91 -17.30 9.24
C ARG A 16 3.86 -17.74 7.78
N VAL A 17 5.01 -17.77 7.12
CA VAL A 17 5.15 -18.10 5.69
C VAL A 17 5.84 -19.43 5.42
N GLY A 18 6.22 -20.18 6.46
CA GLY A 18 6.94 -21.46 6.33
C GLY A 18 6.14 -22.58 5.65
N TRP A 19 4.84 -22.39 5.45
CA TRP A 19 3.98 -23.30 4.70
C TRP A 19 3.99 -23.03 3.19
N LEU A 20 4.48 -21.87 2.73
CA LEU A 20 4.64 -21.59 1.31
C LEU A 20 5.75 -22.46 0.73
N ASP A 21 5.51 -23.08 -0.42
CA ASP A 21 6.56 -23.77 -1.15
C ASP A 21 7.39 -22.81 -2.02
N ALA A 22 8.41 -23.34 -2.71
CA ALA A 22 9.29 -22.55 -3.55
C ALA A 22 8.57 -21.91 -4.75
N ASP A 23 7.58 -22.60 -5.32
CA ASP A 23 6.83 -22.12 -6.48
C ASP A 23 5.88 -20.99 -6.08
N ALA A 24 5.22 -21.10 -4.92
CA ALA A 24 4.39 -20.06 -4.35
C ALA A 24 5.22 -18.80 -4.01
N ARG A 25 6.38 -18.96 -3.35
CA ARG A 25 7.31 -17.83 -3.12
C ARG A 25 7.78 -17.20 -4.42
N SER A 26 8.10 -18.02 -5.42
CA SER A 26 8.50 -17.56 -6.75
C SER A 26 7.42 -16.70 -7.41
N GLY A 27 6.16 -17.13 -7.41
CA GLY A 27 5.06 -16.33 -7.96
C GLY A 27 4.86 -15.02 -7.21
N LEU A 28 4.84 -15.08 -5.87
CA LEU A 28 4.67 -13.90 -5.00
C LEU A 28 5.80 -12.86 -5.12
N ALA A 29 6.97 -13.26 -5.61
CA ALA A 29 8.09 -12.35 -5.87
C ALA A 29 8.15 -11.89 -7.33
N ARG A 30 8.03 -12.81 -8.30
CA ARG A 30 8.23 -12.51 -9.73
C ARG A 30 7.05 -11.76 -10.35
N ASP A 31 5.83 -12.07 -9.95
CA ASP A 31 4.63 -11.44 -10.53
C ASP A 31 4.60 -9.93 -10.23
N PRO A 32 4.72 -9.45 -8.96
CA PRO A 32 4.78 -8.02 -8.69
C PRO A 32 6.04 -7.37 -9.30
N LEU A 33 7.20 -8.04 -9.25
CA LEU A 33 8.44 -7.53 -9.86
C LEU A 33 8.27 -7.25 -11.36
N SER A 34 7.57 -8.12 -12.08
CA SER A 34 7.31 -7.93 -13.52
C SER A 34 6.40 -6.73 -13.82
N CYS A 35 5.65 -6.25 -12.83
CA CYS A 35 4.66 -5.19 -13.02
C CYS A 35 5.17 -3.80 -12.59
N ILE A 36 6.01 -3.69 -11.55
CA ILE A 36 6.34 -2.39 -10.93
C ILE A 36 7.09 -1.40 -11.85
N ALA A 37 7.80 -1.89 -12.88
CA ALA A 37 8.45 -1.06 -13.89
C ALA A 37 7.70 -1.05 -15.25
N THR A 38 6.57 -1.77 -15.35
CA THR A 38 5.78 -1.86 -16.59
C THR A 38 4.77 -0.71 -16.64
N GLU A 39 5.06 0.32 -17.43
CA GLU A 39 4.29 1.56 -17.48
C GLU A 39 2.91 1.45 -18.15
N PHE A 40 2.70 0.52 -19.09
CA PHE A 40 1.44 0.41 -19.83
C PHE A 40 0.93 -1.04 -19.93
N PRO A 41 -0.40 -1.27 -19.92
CA PRO A 41 -1.48 -0.28 -19.81
C PRO A 41 -1.63 0.27 -18.39
N HIS A 42 -1.98 1.56 -18.28
CA HIS A 42 -2.16 2.24 -17.00
C HIS A 42 -3.49 3.00 -16.95
N TYR A 43 -4.15 2.93 -15.80
CA TYR A 43 -5.41 3.58 -15.50
C TYR A 43 -5.27 4.35 -14.19
N VAL A 44 -5.52 5.65 -14.25
CA VAL A 44 -5.56 6.52 -13.08
C VAL A 44 -6.66 7.53 -13.27
N GLY A 45 -7.40 7.82 -12.21
CA GLY A 45 -8.39 8.89 -12.24
C GLY A 45 -7.67 10.24 -12.30
N SER A 46 -7.84 11.00 -13.38
CA SER A 46 -7.26 12.34 -13.51
C SER A 46 -8.21 13.34 -14.15
N VAL A 47 -8.02 14.62 -13.79
CA VAL A 47 -8.69 15.76 -14.41
C VAL A 47 -7.70 16.46 -15.32
N ASP A 48 -7.77 16.17 -16.62
CA ASP A 48 -6.81 16.69 -17.59
C ASP A 48 -7.36 17.90 -18.37
N GLY A 49 -6.47 18.83 -18.70
CA GLY A 49 -6.75 19.93 -19.62
C GLY A 49 -6.68 19.51 -21.09
N PRO A 50 -6.86 20.44 -22.04
CA PRO A 50 -6.81 20.16 -23.49
C PRO A 50 -5.39 19.87 -24.03
N GLY A 51 -4.38 19.84 -23.16
CA GLY A 51 -2.98 19.60 -23.53
C GLY A 51 -2.70 18.13 -23.83
N GLU A 52 -1.42 17.86 -24.10
CA GLU A 52 -0.92 16.48 -24.19
C GLU A 52 -1.06 15.79 -22.84
N ARG A 53 -1.41 14.50 -22.86
CA ARG A 53 -1.50 13.71 -21.64
C ARG A 53 -0.10 13.32 -21.21
N GLU A 54 0.22 13.67 -19.97
CA GLU A 54 1.41 13.23 -19.27
C GLU A 54 1.48 11.70 -19.23
N ARG A 55 2.69 11.14 -19.32
CA ARG A 55 2.87 9.69 -19.22
C ARG A 55 2.75 9.25 -17.75
N PRO A 56 2.36 7.99 -17.47
CA PRO A 56 2.32 7.49 -16.11
C PRO A 56 3.62 7.68 -15.35
N SER A 57 4.77 7.41 -15.98
CA SER A 57 6.09 7.57 -15.36
C SER A 57 6.50 9.02 -15.11
N ASP A 58 5.95 9.97 -15.86
CA ASP A 58 6.19 11.40 -15.63
C ASP A 58 5.32 11.89 -14.44
N ARG A 59 4.06 11.44 -14.36
CA ARG A 59 3.13 11.83 -13.29
C ARG A 59 3.44 11.15 -11.95
N HIS A 60 3.65 9.84 -11.97
CA HIS A 60 3.86 9.01 -10.78
C HIS A 60 5.22 8.30 -10.87
N PRO A 61 6.34 9.03 -10.75
CA PRO A 61 7.67 8.50 -11.05
C PRO A 61 8.06 7.28 -10.20
N VAL A 62 7.50 7.11 -9.00
CA VAL A 62 7.74 5.92 -8.16
C VAL A 62 6.73 4.83 -8.44
N PHE A 63 5.44 5.18 -8.52
CA PHE A 63 4.33 4.24 -8.55
C PHE A 63 3.55 4.23 -9.88
N HIS A 64 4.26 4.35 -11.01
CA HIS A 64 3.68 4.32 -12.36
C HIS A 64 3.44 2.92 -12.92
N GLY A 65 4.07 1.90 -12.36
CA GLY A 65 3.94 0.53 -12.84
C GLY A 65 2.56 -0.05 -12.58
N CYS A 66 2.38 -1.32 -12.95
CA CYS A 66 1.11 -2.04 -12.82
C CYS A 66 -0.03 -1.38 -13.61
N PHE A 67 -1.25 -1.88 -13.43
CA PHE A 67 -2.43 -1.34 -14.10
C PHE A 67 -2.85 0.03 -13.55
N ASP A 68 -2.58 0.31 -12.27
CA ASP A 68 -2.93 1.56 -11.60
C ASP A 68 -2.00 1.82 -10.40
N TRP A 69 -2.03 3.07 -9.89
CA TRP A 69 -1.13 3.56 -8.85
C TRP A 69 -1.17 2.71 -7.57
N HIS A 70 -2.37 2.41 -7.04
CA HIS A 70 -2.45 1.63 -5.81
C HIS A 70 -2.02 0.17 -6.01
N SER A 71 -2.20 -0.42 -7.21
CA SER A 71 -1.65 -1.74 -7.53
C SER A 71 -0.13 -1.71 -7.58
N ALA A 72 0.47 -0.61 -8.03
CA ALA A 72 1.91 -0.41 -7.93
C ALA A 72 2.36 -0.39 -6.47
N VAL A 73 1.73 0.42 -5.62
CA VAL A 73 2.07 0.48 -4.18
C VAL A 73 1.89 -0.87 -3.49
N HIS A 74 0.80 -1.58 -3.79
CA HIS A 74 0.56 -2.93 -3.28
C HIS A 74 1.65 -3.92 -3.73
N SER A 75 2.07 -3.86 -5.00
CA SER A 75 3.15 -4.70 -5.53
C SER A 75 4.49 -4.39 -4.85
N HIS A 76 4.82 -3.12 -4.63
CA HIS A 76 5.99 -2.71 -3.85
C HIS A 76 5.93 -3.25 -2.42
N TRP A 77 4.78 -3.14 -1.75
CA TRP A 77 4.59 -3.73 -0.41
C TRP A 77 4.79 -5.24 -0.43
N SER A 78 4.23 -5.95 -1.41
CA SER A 78 4.39 -7.40 -1.55
C SER A 78 5.87 -7.80 -1.69
N LEU A 79 6.63 -7.05 -2.48
CA LEU A 79 8.06 -7.26 -2.68
C LEU A 79 8.87 -7.00 -1.40
N VAL A 80 8.65 -5.86 -0.74
CA VAL A 80 9.30 -5.55 0.55
C VAL A 80 8.97 -6.60 1.60
N ARG A 81 7.70 -7.03 1.68
CA ARG A 81 7.29 -8.08 2.59
C ARG A 81 7.98 -9.40 2.27
N GLY A 82 8.07 -9.77 0.99
CA GLY A 82 8.83 -10.93 0.53
C GLY A 82 10.27 -10.93 1.03
N LEU A 83 10.98 -9.81 0.83
CA LEU A 83 12.36 -9.63 1.32
C LEU A 83 12.47 -9.83 2.84
N ARG A 84 11.48 -9.36 3.62
CA ARG A 84 11.50 -9.50 5.08
C ARG A 84 11.18 -10.91 5.58
N VAL A 85 10.28 -11.64 4.90
CA VAL A 85 9.69 -12.88 5.46
C VAL A 85 10.18 -14.17 4.79
N PHE A 86 10.76 -14.11 3.58
CA PHE A 86 11.29 -15.29 2.91
C PHE A 86 12.76 -15.49 3.27
N GLU A 87 13.06 -16.55 4.03
CA GLU A 87 14.45 -16.92 4.37
C GLU A 87 15.29 -17.30 3.13
N ASP A 88 14.64 -17.86 2.10
CA ASP A 88 15.24 -18.19 0.80
C ASP A 88 14.45 -17.48 -0.30
N HIS A 89 14.81 -16.21 -0.52
CA HIS A 89 14.11 -15.33 -1.45
C HIS A 89 14.51 -15.63 -2.91
N PRO A 90 13.55 -15.92 -3.81
CA PRO A 90 13.85 -16.50 -5.13
C PRO A 90 14.51 -15.54 -6.14
N VAL A 91 14.36 -14.23 -5.94
CA VAL A 91 14.87 -13.15 -6.83
C VAL A 91 15.32 -11.93 -6.02
N GLU A 92 16.01 -12.13 -4.90
CA GLU A 92 16.31 -11.03 -3.94
C GLU A 92 17.03 -9.86 -4.58
N SER A 93 18.12 -10.14 -5.31
CA SER A 93 18.94 -9.11 -5.95
C SER A 93 18.17 -8.26 -6.95
N GLU A 94 17.35 -8.88 -7.80
CA GLU A 94 16.54 -8.17 -8.81
C GLU A 94 15.50 -7.26 -8.16
N VAL A 95 14.87 -7.72 -7.07
CA VAL A 95 13.90 -6.91 -6.31
C VAL A 95 14.59 -5.72 -5.66
N VAL A 96 15.72 -5.93 -5.00
CA VAL A 96 16.47 -4.85 -4.33
C VAL A 96 16.96 -3.81 -5.34
N GLU A 97 17.49 -4.26 -6.49
CA GLU A 97 17.92 -3.37 -7.58
C GLU A 97 16.76 -2.52 -8.08
N THR A 98 15.64 -3.15 -8.47
CA THR A 98 14.46 -2.44 -9.02
C THR A 98 13.87 -1.45 -8.01
N LEU A 99 13.69 -1.85 -6.75
CA LEU A 99 13.17 -0.95 -5.71
C LEU A 99 14.12 0.24 -5.45
N SER A 100 15.43 0.02 -5.47
CA SER A 100 16.42 1.08 -5.27
C SER A 100 16.47 2.06 -6.44
N GLU A 101 16.20 1.60 -7.67
CA GLU A 101 16.08 2.46 -8.84
C GLU A 101 14.82 3.33 -8.81
N GLN A 102 13.72 2.83 -8.25
CA GLN A 102 12.44 3.57 -8.19
C GLN A 102 12.33 4.48 -6.96
N PHE A 103 12.83 4.05 -5.80
CA PHE A 103 12.81 4.85 -4.56
C PHE A 103 13.91 5.92 -4.58
N THR A 104 13.64 6.98 -5.33
CA THR A 104 14.51 8.16 -5.44
C THR A 104 13.86 9.38 -4.79
N SER A 105 14.67 10.27 -4.23
CA SER A 105 14.16 11.51 -3.61
C SER A 105 13.43 12.40 -4.62
N GLU A 106 13.88 12.44 -5.88
CA GLU A 106 13.22 13.18 -6.96
C GLU A 106 11.86 12.57 -7.31
N GLY A 107 11.79 11.23 -7.44
CA GLY A 107 10.53 10.54 -7.68
C GLY A 107 9.54 10.77 -6.55
N VAL A 108 9.98 10.61 -5.29
CA VAL A 108 9.12 10.85 -4.13
C VAL A 108 8.61 12.29 -4.09
N ALA A 109 9.42 13.28 -4.47
CA ALA A 109 8.96 14.66 -4.58
C ALA A 109 7.86 14.84 -5.65
N GLY A 110 7.94 14.11 -6.76
CA GLY A 110 6.89 14.09 -7.79
C GLY A 110 5.57 13.47 -7.28
N GLU A 111 5.65 12.37 -6.53
CA GLU A 111 4.47 11.77 -5.89
C GLU A 111 3.83 12.73 -4.88
N VAL A 112 4.64 13.41 -4.05
CA VAL A 112 4.13 14.43 -3.10
C VAL A 112 3.41 15.56 -3.84
N ALA A 113 3.98 16.07 -4.93
CA ALA A 113 3.36 17.12 -5.73
C ALA A 113 1.98 16.69 -6.27
N CYS A 114 1.82 15.43 -6.67
CA CYS A 114 0.51 14.91 -7.09
C CYS A 114 -0.56 15.01 -5.98
N PHE A 115 -0.20 14.75 -4.73
CA PHE A 115 -1.11 14.89 -3.57
C PHE A 115 -1.27 16.34 -3.08
N GLU A 116 -0.39 17.25 -3.47
CA GLU A 116 -0.59 18.69 -3.28
C GLU A 116 -1.59 19.25 -4.31
N ASP A 117 -1.57 18.72 -5.54
CA ASP A 117 -2.49 19.11 -6.61
C ASP A 117 -3.90 18.50 -6.43
N ASP A 118 -4.00 17.24 -5.99
CA ASP A 118 -5.27 16.57 -5.66
C ASP A 118 -5.19 15.79 -4.35
N GLU A 119 -5.57 16.44 -3.25
CA GLU A 119 -5.64 15.83 -1.91
C GLU A 119 -6.68 14.71 -1.78
N ASN A 120 -7.51 14.43 -2.80
CA ASN A 120 -8.43 13.29 -2.79
C ASN A 120 -7.98 12.14 -3.68
N PHE A 121 -6.88 12.29 -4.41
CA PHE A 121 -6.30 11.25 -5.23
C PHE A 121 -6.14 9.96 -4.42
N GLU A 122 -6.62 8.83 -4.96
CA GLU A 122 -6.52 7.49 -4.34
C GLU A 122 -7.15 7.34 -2.93
N LYS A 123 -7.98 8.31 -2.50
CA LYS A 123 -8.66 8.25 -1.19
C LYS A 123 -9.78 7.19 -1.17
N PRO A 124 -9.86 6.33 -0.15
CA PRO A 124 -8.85 6.06 0.89
C PRO A 124 -7.96 4.85 0.58
N TYR A 125 -8.19 4.17 -0.55
CA TYR A 125 -7.64 2.84 -0.80
C TYR A 125 -6.13 2.86 -1.11
N GLY A 126 -5.65 3.74 -1.98
CA GLY A 126 -4.21 3.88 -2.21
C GLY A 126 -3.49 4.43 -0.98
N TRP A 127 -4.12 5.32 -0.20
CA TRP A 127 -3.55 5.78 1.08
C TRP A 127 -3.32 4.61 2.03
N ALA A 128 -4.29 3.71 2.13
CA ALA A 128 -4.19 2.52 2.96
C ALA A 128 -3.02 1.62 2.55
N TRP A 129 -2.80 1.43 1.24
CA TRP A 129 -1.67 0.65 0.74
C TRP A 129 -0.33 1.33 1.01
N LEU A 130 -0.25 2.65 0.88
CA LEU A 130 1.00 3.36 1.15
C LEU A 130 1.36 3.33 2.64
N LEU A 131 0.38 3.51 3.52
CA LEU A 131 0.58 3.32 4.97
C LEU A 131 0.99 1.87 5.29
N ARG A 132 0.50 0.90 4.51
CA ARG A 132 0.91 -0.51 4.66
C ARG A 132 2.34 -0.77 4.21
N LEU A 133 2.77 -0.16 3.10
CA LEU A 133 4.15 -0.17 2.64
C LEU A 133 5.08 0.45 3.68
N ALA A 134 4.75 1.63 4.18
CA ALA A 134 5.51 2.30 5.23
C ALA A 134 5.64 1.42 6.48
N ALA A 135 4.51 0.88 6.98
CA ALA A 135 4.52 -0.01 8.15
C ALA A 135 5.40 -1.26 7.93
N GLU A 136 5.42 -1.83 6.73
CA GLU A 136 6.29 -2.97 6.43
C GLU A 136 7.78 -2.61 6.51
N LEU A 137 8.16 -1.42 6.02
CA LEU A 137 9.54 -0.91 6.12
C LEU A 137 9.93 -0.61 7.57
N HIS A 138 9.01 -0.12 8.41
CA HIS A 138 9.27 0.07 9.85
C HIS A 138 9.44 -1.25 10.62
N LEU A 139 8.78 -2.32 10.17
CA LEU A 139 8.90 -3.66 10.78
C LEU A 139 10.16 -4.42 10.35
N TRP A 140 10.87 -3.94 9.32
CA TRP A 140 12.03 -4.61 8.78
C TRP A 140 13.33 -4.05 9.36
N ASP A 141 13.98 -4.83 10.22
CA ASP A 141 15.30 -4.51 10.78
C ASP A 141 16.40 -4.82 9.76
N ASP A 142 16.58 -3.92 8.79
CA ASP A 142 17.55 -4.03 7.69
C ASP A 142 17.95 -2.63 7.18
N ASP A 143 19.25 -2.43 6.88
CA ASP A 143 19.79 -1.14 6.41
C ASP A 143 19.08 -0.64 5.13
N ARG A 144 18.65 -1.56 4.25
CA ARG A 144 17.90 -1.22 3.02
C ARG A 144 16.54 -0.63 3.36
N ALA A 145 15.85 -1.20 4.36
CA ALA A 145 14.56 -0.71 4.81
C ALA A 145 14.68 0.69 5.40
N ASP A 146 15.75 0.93 6.18
CA ASP A 146 16.05 2.25 6.74
C ASP A 146 16.29 3.30 5.65
N GLU A 147 17.05 2.95 4.61
CA GLU A 147 17.31 3.83 3.45
C GLU A 147 16.02 4.13 2.67
N TRP A 148 15.27 3.10 2.27
CA TRP A 148 14.02 3.28 1.52
C TRP A 148 12.96 4.04 2.31
N ARG A 149 12.85 3.77 3.61
CA ARG A 149 11.97 4.53 4.52
C ARG A 149 12.39 5.99 4.61
N ALA A 150 13.69 6.27 4.70
CA ALA A 150 14.19 7.64 4.71
C ALA A 150 13.83 8.38 3.42
N THR A 151 13.93 7.70 2.26
CA THR A 151 13.55 8.27 0.96
C THR A 151 12.05 8.49 0.83
N LEU A 152 11.20 7.55 1.25
CA LEU A 152 9.74 7.62 1.15
C LEU A 152 9.09 8.54 2.20
N ARG A 153 9.83 8.92 3.25
CA ARG A 153 9.34 9.71 4.39
C ARG A 153 8.49 10.93 4.00
N PRO A 154 8.86 11.79 3.02
CA PRO A 154 8.04 12.94 2.67
C PRO A 154 6.63 12.57 2.22
N LEU A 155 6.49 11.48 1.45
CA LEU A 155 5.20 10.99 0.98
C LEU A 155 4.44 10.26 2.09
N GLU A 156 5.13 9.47 2.92
CA GLU A 156 4.55 8.84 4.12
C GLU A 156 3.92 9.89 5.05
N GLU A 157 4.66 10.94 5.38
CA GLU A 157 4.21 12.03 6.26
C GLU A 157 3.01 12.77 5.66
N ARG A 158 3.03 13.03 4.34
CA ARG A 158 1.90 13.66 3.64
C ARG A 158 0.63 12.83 3.69
N ILE A 159 0.74 11.52 3.46
CA ILE A 159 -0.43 10.63 3.52
C ILE A 159 -0.92 10.43 4.96
N ALA A 160 -0.02 10.34 5.94
CA ALA A 160 -0.42 10.27 7.34
C ALA A 160 -1.20 11.53 7.78
N GLU A 161 -0.74 12.71 7.37
CA GLU A 161 -1.44 13.98 7.59
C GLU A 161 -2.82 13.99 6.93
N LEU A 162 -2.93 13.62 5.65
CA LEU A 162 -4.22 13.56 4.95
C LEU A 162 -5.16 12.52 5.56
N PHE A 163 -4.63 11.39 6.02
CA PHE A 163 -5.40 10.36 6.70
C PHE A 163 -6.01 10.92 7.99
N GLU A 164 -5.23 11.59 8.83
CA GLU A 164 -5.71 12.20 10.08
C GLU A 164 -6.70 13.34 9.81
N THR A 165 -6.33 14.29 8.96
CA THR A 165 -7.05 15.56 8.80
C THR A 165 -8.25 15.46 7.87
N ALA A 166 -8.24 14.55 6.89
CA ALA A 166 -9.27 14.46 5.86
C ALA A 166 -10.03 13.13 5.84
N PHE A 167 -9.44 12.00 6.23
CA PHE A 167 -10.14 10.70 6.25
C PHE A 167 -10.82 10.44 7.59
N LEU A 168 -10.10 10.60 8.72
CA LEU A 168 -10.67 10.35 10.04
C LEU A 168 -11.77 11.35 10.43
N THR A 169 -11.75 12.55 9.84
CA THR A 169 -12.74 13.61 10.06
C THR A 169 -14.03 13.45 9.25
N GLN A 170 -14.13 12.45 8.36
CA GLN A 170 -15.33 12.24 7.56
C GLN A 170 -16.56 11.94 8.43
N ASP A 171 -17.73 12.41 7.98
CA ASP A 171 -19.00 12.21 8.70
C ASP A 171 -19.50 10.76 8.63
N ARG A 172 -19.23 10.06 7.52
CA ARG A 172 -19.77 8.72 7.25
C ARG A 172 -18.74 7.82 6.56
N PRO A 173 -18.73 6.50 6.85
CA PRO A 173 -17.89 5.56 6.14
C PRO A 173 -18.49 5.18 4.78
N TYR A 174 -17.61 4.74 3.87
CA TYR A 174 -17.99 3.99 2.69
C TYR A 174 -18.18 2.52 3.06
N ARG A 175 -19.41 2.04 2.91
CA ARG A 175 -19.84 0.67 3.17
C ARG A 175 -20.07 -0.05 1.85
N VAL A 176 -19.00 -0.50 1.22
CA VAL A 176 -19.05 -1.21 -0.07
C VAL A 176 -18.35 -2.55 0.05
N GLY A 177 -18.79 -3.55 -0.72
CA GLY A 177 -18.15 -4.88 -0.77
C GLY A 177 -16.85 -4.90 -1.59
N THR A 178 -16.29 -3.73 -1.92
CA THR A 178 -15.09 -3.55 -2.73
C THR A 178 -14.01 -2.83 -1.92
N HIS A 179 -12.83 -2.69 -2.51
CA HIS A 179 -11.65 -2.12 -1.85
C HIS A 179 -11.81 -0.66 -1.36
N ALA A 180 -12.79 0.09 -1.85
CA ALA A 180 -13.09 1.45 -1.38
C ALA A 180 -13.77 1.50 0.01
N ASN A 181 -13.96 0.35 0.67
CA ASN A 181 -14.56 0.30 2.00
C ASN A 181 -13.67 0.99 3.04
N SER A 182 -14.24 1.91 3.83
CA SER A 182 -13.52 2.63 4.88
C SER A 182 -12.91 1.71 5.94
N ALA A 183 -13.48 0.53 6.18
CA ALA A 183 -12.95 -0.44 7.13
C ALA A 183 -11.55 -0.91 6.75
N PHE A 184 -11.26 -1.11 5.46
CA PHE A 184 -9.93 -1.51 5.01
C PHE A 184 -8.89 -0.44 5.34
N ALA A 185 -9.17 0.81 5.00
CA ALA A 185 -8.28 1.93 5.28
C ALA A 185 -8.06 2.16 6.78
N LEU A 186 -9.11 2.02 7.61
CA LEU A 186 -8.98 2.10 9.07
C LEU A 186 -8.13 0.98 9.65
N CYS A 187 -8.24 -0.25 9.14
CA CYS A 187 -7.37 -1.36 9.55
C CYS A 187 -5.91 -1.06 9.22
N CYS A 188 -5.62 -0.64 7.98
CA CYS A 188 -4.26 -0.31 7.55
C CYS A 188 -3.67 0.87 8.35
N GLY A 189 -4.46 1.94 8.54
CA GLY A 189 -4.02 3.11 9.32
C GLY A 189 -3.78 2.80 10.79
N LEU A 190 -4.61 1.94 11.40
CA LEU A 190 -4.43 1.53 12.79
C LEU A 190 -3.17 0.68 12.97
N ASP A 191 -2.91 -0.24 12.03
CA ASP A 191 -1.68 -1.05 12.05
C ASP A 191 -0.45 -0.18 11.84
N TYR A 192 -0.49 0.75 10.88
CA TYR A 192 0.58 1.73 10.66
C TYR A 192 0.88 2.53 11.94
N ALA A 193 -0.12 3.16 12.54
CA ALA A 193 0.05 3.99 13.73
C ALA A 193 0.66 3.19 14.91
N ARG A 194 0.27 1.93 15.07
CA ARG A 194 0.85 1.05 16.10
C ARG A 194 2.30 0.68 15.81
N VAL A 195 2.63 0.41 14.56
CA VAL A 195 3.99 0.06 14.13
C VAL A 195 4.93 1.25 14.31
N THR A 196 4.48 2.46 13.98
CA THR A 196 5.29 3.69 14.09
C THR A 196 5.29 4.30 15.50
N GLY A 197 4.46 3.79 16.41
CA GLY A 197 4.34 4.30 17.78
C GLY A 197 3.56 5.62 17.89
N ASP A 198 2.73 5.95 16.91
CA ASP A 198 1.84 7.10 16.94
C ASP A 198 0.55 6.79 17.71
N ASP A 199 0.62 6.92 19.04
CA ASP A 199 -0.50 6.65 19.94
C ASP A 199 -1.72 7.56 19.68
N ALA A 200 -1.50 8.78 19.20
CA ALA A 200 -2.57 9.74 18.91
C ALA A 200 -3.35 9.30 17.67
N LEU A 201 -2.65 9.00 16.57
CA LEU A 201 -3.25 8.49 15.34
C LEU A 201 -3.93 7.14 15.57
N ALA A 202 -3.32 6.24 16.35
CA ALA A 202 -3.91 4.95 16.68
C ALA A 202 -5.24 5.12 17.44
N SER A 203 -5.28 6.04 18.41
CA SER A 203 -6.49 6.34 19.18
C SER A 203 -7.58 6.95 18.29
N ALA A 204 -7.25 7.98 17.51
CA ALA A 204 -8.19 8.63 16.59
C ALA A 204 -8.76 7.66 15.54
N THR A 205 -7.93 6.77 15.01
CA THR A 205 -8.35 5.73 14.05
C THR A 205 -9.31 4.74 14.70
N ALA A 206 -8.99 4.25 15.91
CA ALA A 206 -9.84 3.31 16.62
C ALA A 206 -11.18 3.93 17.07
N GLU A 207 -11.19 5.21 17.45
CA GLU A 207 -12.42 5.96 17.75
C GLU A 207 -13.28 6.14 16.50
N THR A 208 -12.67 6.50 15.38
CA THR A 208 -13.37 6.63 14.09
C THR A 208 -13.98 5.30 13.63
N ALA A 209 -13.24 4.20 13.76
CA ALA A 209 -13.75 2.87 13.44
C ALA A 209 -14.99 2.52 14.27
N ARG A 210 -14.99 2.82 15.57
CA ARG A 210 -16.16 2.61 16.44
C ARG A 210 -17.32 3.53 16.05
N ARG A 211 -17.06 4.82 15.83
CA ARG A 211 -18.07 5.79 15.36
C ARG A 211 -18.73 5.34 14.06
N PHE A 212 -17.98 4.71 13.17
CA PHE A 212 -18.46 4.28 11.87
C PHE A 212 -19.20 2.95 11.88
N PHE A 213 -18.78 1.99 12.71
CA PHE A 213 -19.20 0.59 12.57
C PHE A 213 -19.66 -0.08 13.87
N ALA A 214 -19.52 0.52 15.05
CA ALA A 214 -19.86 -0.16 16.32
C ALA A 214 -21.35 -0.48 16.46
N ASP A 215 -22.22 0.35 15.88
CA ASP A 215 -23.68 0.18 15.90
C ASP A 215 -24.21 -0.53 14.64
N ASP A 216 -23.33 -1.01 13.74
CA ASP A 216 -23.77 -1.70 12.53
C ASP A 216 -24.37 -3.08 12.87
N THR A 217 -25.61 -3.29 12.47
CA THR A 217 -26.36 -4.55 12.60
C THR A 217 -26.91 -4.97 11.24
N ASP A 218 -27.07 -6.27 11.01
CA ASP A 218 -27.71 -6.83 9.81
C ASP A 218 -27.15 -6.29 8.47
N TYR A 219 -25.82 -6.09 8.40
CA TYR A 219 -25.16 -5.58 7.20
C TYR A 219 -25.38 -6.55 6.02
N PRO A 220 -25.90 -6.10 4.86
CA PRO A 220 -26.21 -6.99 3.75
C PRO A 220 -24.92 -7.52 3.11
N LEU A 221 -24.63 -8.80 3.38
CA LEU A 221 -23.50 -9.53 2.78
C LEU A 221 -23.79 -10.07 1.37
N ALA A 222 -25.04 -9.95 0.91
CA ALA A 222 -25.50 -10.33 -0.42
C ALA A 222 -26.32 -9.20 -1.02
N TYR A 223 -26.03 -8.85 -2.28
CA TYR A 223 -26.73 -7.86 -3.09
C TYR A 223 -27.34 -8.52 -4.33
#